data_AF-A0A8W8LEU0-F1
#
_entry.id   AF-A0A8W8LEU0-F1
#
_cell.length_a   1.000
_cell.length_b   1.000
_cell.length_c   1.000
_cell.angle_alpha   90.00
_cell.angle_beta   90.00
_cell.angle_gamma   90.00
#
_symmetry.space_group_name_H-M   'P 1'
#
loop_
_entity.id
_entity.type
_entity.pdbx_description
1 polymer ?
#
loop_
_entity_poly.entity_id
_entity_poly.type
_entity_poly.pdbx_seq_one_letter_code
_entity_poly.pdbx_strand_id
1 'polypeptide(L)'
;MRKICCLILFVIFPVIRGTTTSAPSTGAPCPSCDISYHCDWSRTCAPGETCLARGFTGNLYHFRTYCAPKEDCLLMQSIVKTEEVYCCGDRECLRNHLGLWS
;
A
#
# COMPACT_ATOMS: atom_id res chain seq x y z
N MET A 1 15.14 12.14 -48.89
CA MET A 1 14.86 11.12 -47.87
C MET A 1 14.44 11.81 -46.58
N ARG A 2 13.22 11.49 -46.10
CA ARG A 2 12.70 11.65 -44.73
C ARG A 2 12.60 13.07 -44.10
N LYS A 3 11.34 13.55 -44.06
CA LYS A 3 10.60 14.22 -42.96
C LYS A 3 11.25 15.48 -42.35
N ILE A 4 10.85 16.73 -42.64
CA ILE A 4 9.54 17.42 -42.38
C ILE A 4 9.09 17.14 -40.92
N CYS A 5 8.94 18.09 -39.99
CA CYS A 5 8.83 19.55 -40.05
C CYS A 5 9.03 20.17 -38.64
N CYS A 6 9.47 21.44 -38.60
CA CYS A 6 9.34 22.45 -37.53
C CYS A 6 9.92 22.10 -36.14
N LEU A 7 10.99 22.71 -35.61
CA LEU A 7 11.42 24.11 -35.67
C LEU A 7 10.30 25.09 -35.30
N ILE A 8 9.93 25.10 -34.02
CA ILE A 8 9.50 26.33 -33.34
C ILE A 8 10.40 26.49 -32.10
N LEU A 9 11.46 27.28 -32.30
CA LEU A 9 12.00 28.17 -31.28
C LEU A 9 10.84 29.05 -30.81
N PHE A 10 10.30 28.83 -29.62
CA PHE A 10 9.87 29.89 -28.70
C PHE A 10 9.60 29.22 -27.35
N VAL A 11 10.37 29.68 -26.38
CA VAL A 11 10.11 29.63 -24.95
C VAL A 11 8.63 29.95 -24.70
N ILE A 12 8.07 29.38 -23.62
CA ILE A 12 6.65 29.38 -23.21
C ILE A 12 5.93 28.14 -23.75
N PHE A 13 6.25 26.98 -23.19
CA PHE A 13 5.34 25.85 -23.23
C PHE A 13 4.02 26.30 -22.57
N PRO A 14 2.85 26.14 -23.23
CA PRO A 14 1.61 26.14 -22.48
C PRO A 14 1.75 25.01 -21.47
N VAL A 15 1.41 25.25 -20.21
CA VAL A 15 1.14 24.18 -19.26
C VAL A 15 -0.02 23.40 -19.88
N ILE A 16 0.31 22.40 -20.69
CA ILE A 16 -0.64 21.42 -21.19
C ILE A 16 -1.06 20.71 -19.92
N ARG A 17 -2.27 21.04 -19.49
CA ARG A 17 -3.04 20.39 -18.44
C ARG A 17 -3.30 18.96 -18.88
N GLY A 18 -2.23 18.17 -18.98
CA GLY A 18 -2.33 16.75 -18.75
C GLY A 18 -2.90 16.66 -17.35
N THR A 19 -4.11 16.12 -17.25
CA THR A 19 -4.48 15.39 -16.05
C THR A 19 -3.46 14.27 -15.92
N THR A 20 -2.27 14.58 -15.42
CA THR A 20 -1.58 13.67 -14.53
C THR A 20 -2.58 13.47 -13.42
N THR A 21 -3.39 12.41 -13.54
CA THR A 21 -3.89 11.74 -12.35
C THR A 21 -2.62 11.41 -11.59
N SER A 22 -2.20 12.32 -10.73
CA SER A 22 -1.38 11.99 -9.58
C SER A 22 -2.24 10.97 -8.87
N ALA A 23 -2.02 9.68 -9.17
CA ALA A 23 -2.46 8.63 -8.27
C ALA A 23 -1.93 9.09 -6.92
N PRO A 24 -2.80 9.39 -5.95
CA PRO A 24 -2.33 10.01 -4.74
C PRO A 24 -1.35 8.99 -4.17
N SER A 25 -0.08 9.36 -4.08
CA SER A 25 0.96 8.57 -3.41
C SER A 25 0.73 8.69 -1.89
N THR A 26 -0.53 8.53 -1.47
CA THR A 26 -0.92 8.26 -0.10
C THR A 26 -0.48 6.83 0.10
N GLY A 27 0.54 6.63 0.92
CA GLY A 27 1.00 5.27 1.21
C GLY A 27 -0.14 4.37 1.70
N ALA A 28 0.11 3.07 1.71
CA ALA A 28 -0.89 2.13 2.21
C ALA A 28 -1.18 2.42 3.71
N PRO A 29 -2.46 2.51 4.13
CA PRO A 29 -2.79 2.63 5.54
C PRO A 29 -2.34 1.37 6.27
N CYS A 30 -1.62 1.53 7.38
CA CYS A 30 -1.14 0.41 8.16
C CYS A 30 -1.30 0.70 9.65
N PRO A 31 -2.40 0.24 10.26
CA PRO A 31 -2.70 0.58 11.64
C PRO A 31 -1.72 -0.13 12.57
N SER A 32 -1.72 0.24 13.84
CA SER A 32 -1.20 -0.60 14.91
C SER A 32 -2.30 -0.85 15.90
N CYS A 33 -2.45 -2.11 16.28
CA CYS A 33 -3.52 -2.52 17.16
C CYS A 33 -2.98 -3.03 18.48
N ASP A 34 -3.63 -2.64 19.57
CA ASP A 34 -3.35 -3.13 20.91
C ASP A 34 -3.97 -4.53 21.14
N ILE A 35 -3.67 -5.14 22.28
CA ILE A 35 -4.18 -6.48 22.65
C ILE A 35 -5.72 -6.57 22.68
N SER A 36 -6.41 -5.43 22.83
CA SER A 36 -7.86 -5.33 22.85
C SER A 36 -8.47 -5.02 21.47
N TYR A 37 -7.69 -5.15 20.39
CA TYR A 37 -8.11 -4.87 19.00
C TYR A 37 -8.49 -3.42 18.71
N HIS A 38 -8.13 -2.49 19.59
CA HIS A 38 -8.19 -1.07 19.28
C HIS A 38 -7.04 -0.71 18.35
N CYS A 39 -7.37 -0.24 17.15
CA CYS A 39 -6.41 0.05 16.09
C CYS A 39 -6.27 1.55 15.87
N ASP A 40 -5.05 2.06 16.00
CA ASP A 40 -4.69 3.40 15.57
C ASP A 40 -4.36 3.40 14.07
N TRP A 41 -5.18 4.08 13.28
CA TRP A 41 -5.05 4.19 11.81
C TRP A 41 -4.33 5.45 11.35
N SER A 42 -3.66 6.18 12.25
CA SER A 42 -2.88 7.38 11.91
C SER A 42 -1.64 7.07 11.06
N ARG A 43 -1.21 5.81 11.07
CA ARG A 43 -0.01 5.33 10.38
C ARG A 43 -0.26 4.95 8.92
N THR A 44 0.70 5.37 8.10
CA THR A 44 0.70 5.16 6.65
C THR A 44 2.11 4.73 6.23
N CYS A 45 2.21 3.75 5.32
CA CYS A 45 3.51 3.26 4.84
C CYS A 45 4.17 4.21 3.85
N ALA A 46 5.45 4.01 3.54
CA ALA A 46 6.12 4.80 2.52
C ALA A 46 5.61 4.46 1.10
N PRO A 47 5.82 5.33 0.10
CA PRO A 47 5.54 5.00 -1.29
C PRO A 47 6.33 3.75 -1.73
N GLY A 48 5.65 2.78 -2.34
CA GLY A 48 6.25 1.49 -2.74
C GLY A 48 6.13 0.40 -1.66
N GLU A 49 5.73 0.75 -0.45
CA GLU A 49 5.42 -0.22 0.62
C GLU A 49 3.92 -0.51 0.71
N THR A 50 3.61 -1.65 1.31
CA THR A 50 2.25 -2.10 1.60
C THR A 50 2.16 -2.49 3.07
N CYS A 51 0.94 -2.50 3.63
CA CYS A 51 0.75 -3.03 4.98
C CYS A 51 0.74 -4.56 4.93
N LEU A 52 1.67 -5.18 5.65
CA LEU A 52 1.70 -6.60 5.92
C LEU A 52 1.08 -6.86 7.29
N ALA A 53 -0.01 -7.63 7.32
CA ALA A 53 -0.59 -8.12 8.55
C ALA A 53 -0.19 -9.59 8.77
N ARG A 54 0.44 -9.87 9.91
CA ARG A 54 0.83 -11.21 10.33
C ARG A 54 0.04 -11.64 11.55
N GLY A 55 -0.87 -12.59 11.38
CA GLY A 55 -1.48 -13.37 12.45
C GLY A 55 -0.45 -14.30 13.10
N PHE A 56 -0.66 -14.60 14.38
CA PHE A 56 0.07 -15.66 15.06
C PHE A 56 -0.93 -16.44 15.91
N THR A 57 -1.05 -17.73 15.65
CA THR A 57 -1.88 -18.63 16.46
C THR A 57 -1.16 -18.98 17.76
N GLY A 58 -1.52 -18.30 18.85
CA GLY A 58 -1.23 -18.70 20.24
C GLY A 58 -2.51 -19.04 21.00
N ASN A 59 -2.49 -18.95 22.34
CA ASN A 59 -3.69 -19.15 23.18
C ASN A 59 -4.78 -18.06 22.96
N LEU A 60 -4.45 -16.99 22.25
CA LEU A 60 -5.38 -15.98 21.74
C LEU A 60 -4.98 -15.67 20.29
N TYR A 61 -5.98 -15.47 19.42
CA TYR A 61 -5.73 -14.97 18.07
C TYR A 61 -5.18 -13.56 18.22
N HIS A 62 -4.03 -13.28 17.63
CA HIS A 62 -3.43 -11.95 17.65
C HIS A 62 -2.80 -11.69 16.29
N PHE A 63 -2.76 -10.42 15.90
CA PHE A 63 -2.08 -10.01 14.68
C PHE A 63 -1.17 -8.83 14.95
N ARG A 64 -0.14 -8.70 14.12
CA ARG A 64 0.73 -7.55 14.06
C ARG A 64 0.80 -7.04 12.63
N THR A 65 0.83 -5.74 12.49
CA THR A 65 0.90 -5.04 11.21
C THR A 65 2.23 -4.30 11.10
N TYR A 66 2.82 -4.31 9.91
CA TYR A 66 4.05 -3.60 9.61
C TYR A 66 4.11 -3.20 8.14
N CYS A 67 4.80 -2.12 7.84
CA CYS A 67 5.07 -1.71 6.47
C CYS A 67 6.22 -2.56 5.91
N ALA A 68 6.03 -3.06 4.70
CA ALA A 68 7.05 -3.82 3.98
C ALA A 68 7.00 -3.44 2.49
N PRO A 69 8.13 -3.58 1.77
CA PRO A 69 8.11 -3.52 0.31
C PRO A 69 7.07 -4.49 -0.24
N LYS A 70 6.36 -4.08 -1.30
CA LYS A 70 5.26 -4.89 -1.85
C LYS A 70 5.73 -6.27 -2.30
N GLU A 71 6.89 -6.34 -2.97
CA GLU A 71 7.56 -7.58 -3.36
C GLU A 71 7.86 -8.49 -2.16
N ASP A 72 8.41 -7.93 -1.09
CA ASP A 72 8.78 -8.69 0.12
C ASP A 72 7.53 -9.23 0.82
N CYS A 73 6.46 -8.44 0.84
CA CYS A 73 5.19 -8.87 1.40
C CYS A 73 4.64 -10.10 0.66
N LEU A 74 4.58 -10.04 -0.67
CA LEU A 74 4.12 -11.14 -1.51
C LEU A 74 5.02 -12.38 -1.38
N LEU A 75 6.33 -12.16 -1.27
CA LEU A 75 7.29 -13.23 -1.02
C LEU A 75 7.02 -13.89 0.34
N MET A 76 6.87 -13.12 1.42
CA MET A 76 6.56 -13.65 2.75
C MET A 76 5.23 -14.41 2.76
N GLN A 77 4.20 -13.90 2.07
CA GLN A 77 2.93 -14.58 1.90
C GLN A 77 3.07 -15.92 1.16
N SER A 78 4.00 -16.01 0.20
CA SER A 78 4.26 -17.27 -0.54
C SER A 78 5.07 -18.30 0.27
N ILE A 79 5.94 -17.85 1.18
CA ILE A 79 6.83 -18.71 1.98
C ILE A 79 6.09 -19.23 3.21
N VAL A 80 5.35 -18.35 3.89
CA VAL A 80 4.58 -18.69 5.07
C VAL A 80 3.35 -19.47 4.61
N LYS A 81 3.46 -20.80 4.57
CA LYS A 81 2.38 -21.73 4.16
C LYS A 81 1.15 -21.72 5.08
N THR A 82 1.17 -20.94 6.16
CA THR A 82 0.04 -20.71 7.04
C THR A 82 -0.73 -19.48 6.58
N GLU A 83 -2.06 -19.49 6.70
CA GLU A 83 -2.96 -18.36 6.37
C GLU A 83 -2.82 -17.20 7.37
N GLU A 84 -1.58 -16.86 7.71
CA GLU A 84 -1.22 -15.93 8.76
C GLU A 84 -0.67 -14.62 8.17
N VAL A 85 -0.29 -14.55 6.89
CA VAL A 85 0.28 -13.34 6.28
C VAL A 85 -0.64 -12.78 5.19
N TYR A 86 -1.00 -11.50 5.34
CA TYR A 86 -1.87 -10.76 4.43
C TYR A 86 -1.20 -9.47 3.98
N CYS A 87 -1.19 -9.22 2.67
CA CYS A 87 -0.66 -8.02 2.06
C CYS A 87 -1.81 -7.13 1.58
N CYS A 88 -1.99 -5.98 2.23
CA CYS A 88 -3.10 -5.07 1.94
C CYS A 88 -2.61 -3.68 1.55
N GLY A 89 -3.17 -3.16 0.46
CA GLY A 89 -2.91 -1.80 -0.04
C GLY A 89 -3.87 -0.75 0.51
N ASP A 90 -4.96 -1.18 1.13
CA ASP A 90 -6.05 -0.33 1.60
C ASP A 90 -6.63 -0.83 2.93
N ARG A 91 -7.45 0.04 3.53
CA ARG A 91 -8.08 -0.20 4.84
C ARG A 91 -9.11 -1.32 4.79
N GLU A 92 -9.86 -1.46 3.69
CA GLU A 92 -10.93 -2.46 3.59
C GLU A 92 -10.36 -3.88 3.54
N CYS A 93 -9.29 -4.09 2.77
CA CYS A 93 -8.54 -5.34 2.74
C CYS A 93 -8.12 -5.78 4.16
N LEU A 94 -7.51 -4.87 4.93
CA LEU A 94 -7.08 -5.14 6.31
C LEU A 94 -8.28 -5.48 7.21
N ARG A 95 -9.37 -4.70 7.14
CA ARG A 95 -10.54 -4.93 7.98
C ARG A 95 -11.20 -6.28 7.69
N ASN A 96 -11.28 -6.67 6.43
CA ASN A 96 -11.86 -7.94 6.00
C ASN A 96 -11.05 -9.14 6.52
N HIS A 97 -9.72 -9.10 6.41
CA HIS A 97 -8.86 -10.19 6.85
C HIS A 97 -8.69 -10.25 8.38
N LEU A 98 -8.69 -9.11 9.06
CA LEU A 98 -8.46 -9.02 10.50
C LEU A 98 -9.75 -9.05 11.33
N GLY A 99 -10.92 -9.08 10.69
CA GLY A 99 -12.21 -9.08 11.38
C GLY A 99 -12.49 -7.79 12.15
N LEU A 100 -11.92 -6.67 11.72
CA LEU A 100 -12.06 -5.37 12.38
C LEU A 100 -13.35 -4.68 11.87
N TRP A 101 -14.50 -5.11 12.39
CA TRP A 101 -15.82 -4.55 12.09
C TRP A 101 -16.27 -3.60 13.22
N SER A 102 -15.46 -2.58 13.51
CA SER A 102 -15.82 -1.48 14.43
C SER A 102 -16.24 -0.22 13.70
#